data_AF-A2D8V3-F1
#
_entry.id   AF-A2D8V3-F1
#
_cell.length_a   1.000
_cell.length_b   1.000
_cell.length_c   1.000
_cell.angle_alpha   90.00
_cell.angle_beta   90.00
_cell.angle_gamma   90.00
#
_symmetry.space_group_name_H-M   'P 1'
#
loop_
_entity.id
_entity.type
_entity.pdbx_description
1 polymer ?
#
loop_
_entity_poly.entity_id
_entity_poly.type
_entity_poly.pdbx_seq_one_letter_code
_entity_poly.pdbx_strand_id
1 'polypeptide(L)'
;MLSGFSRSIMGYGAFTSDNAFKQKTADTLFSLCDYFQSKYESKGDEFFAEANDDSLTLSMKGNQFLLSRQLPGHQIWVSSPVSGSLKFDYDNERNDWFDHKIKDRSLKVCLTEELQTAFGC
;
A
#
# COMPACT_ATOMS: atom_id res chain seq x y z
N MET A 1 4.90 -36.95 7.86
CA MET A 1 4.27 -36.11 6.83
C MET A 1 5.05 -34.82 6.79
N LEU A 2 5.83 -34.59 5.73
CA LEU A 2 6.60 -33.35 5.59
C LEU A 2 5.62 -32.26 5.15
N SER A 3 5.23 -31.38 6.06
CA SER A 3 4.57 -30.12 5.69
C SER A 3 5.60 -29.33 4.89
N GLY A 4 5.49 -29.35 3.57
CA GLY A 4 6.29 -28.50 2.71
C GLY A 4 6.00 -27.06 3.09
N PHE A 5 6.95 -26.42 3.78
CA PHE A 5 6.96 -24.97 3.91
C PHE A 5 7.23 -24.43 2.51
N SER A 6 6.16 -24.17 1.76
CA SER A 6 6.25 -23.33 0.58
C SER A 6 6.79 -21.98 1.08
N ARG A 7 7.97 -21.60 0.58
CA ARG A 7 8.60 -20.34 0.95
C ARG A 7 7.90 -19.27 0.12
N SER A 8 7.11 -18.41 0.77
CA SER A 8 6.51 -17.22 0.13
C SER A 8 7.49 -16.52 -0.79
N ILE A 9 7.06 -16.31 -2.04
CA ILE A 9 7.82 -15.57 -3.03
C ILE A 9 7.36 -14.12 -2.95
N MET A 10 8.25 -13.25 -2.48
CA MET A 10 7.94 -11.84 -2.27
C MET A 10 8.59 -10.93 -3.33
N GLY A 11 8.01 -9.75 -3.52
CA GLY A 11 8.58 -8.67 -4.30
C GLY A 11 8.73 -9.03 -5.77
N TYR A 12 9.93 -8.84 -6.34
CA TYR A 12 10.18 -9.06 -7.77
C TYR A 12 9.67 -10.42 -8.27
N GLY A 13 9.98 -11.50 -7.54
CA GLY A 13 9.62 -12.87 -7.93
C GLY A 13 8.13 -13.20 -7.82
N ALA A 14 7.32 -12.36 -7.17
CA ALA A 14 5.90 -12.60 -6.98
C ALA A 14 5.08 -12.40 -8.27
N PHE A 15 5.68 -11.84 -9.32
CA PHE A 15 5.02 -11.50 -10.57
C PHE A 15 5.67 -12.18 -11.76
N THR A 16 4.84 -12.60 -12.72
CA THR A 16 5.28 -13.25 -13.97
C THR A 16 5.77 -12.25 -15.03
N SER A 17 5.45 -10.96 -14.86
CA SER A 17 5.89 -9.87 -15.75
C SER A 17 5.68 -8.50 -15.08
N ASP A 18 6.38 -7.48 -15.58
CA ASP A 18 6.15 -6.08 -15.19
C ASP A 18 4.69 -5.66 -15.42
N ASN A 19 4.02 -6.16 -16.46
CA ASN A 19 2.63 -5.82 -16.74
C ASN A 19 1.68 -6.39 -15.67
N ALA A 20 1.93 -7.63 -15.22
CA ALA A 20 1.16 -8.22 -14.12
C ALA A 20 1.34 -7.44 -12.82
N PHE A 21 2.58 -7.01 -12.51
CA PHE A 21 2.85 -6.13 -11.38
C PHE A 21 2.15 -4.77 -11.50
N LYS A 22 2.23 -4.14 -12.68
CA LYS A 22 1.59 -2.85 -12.96
C LYS A 22 0.09 -2.90 -12.71
N GLN A 23 -0.58 -3.91 -13.25
CA GLN A 23 -2.03 -4.10 -13.06
C GLN A 23 -2.37 -4.33 -11.59
N LYS A 24 -1.69 -5.27 -10.92
CA LYS A 24 -1.96 -5.57 -9.50
C LYS A 24 -1.76 -4.34 -8.61
N THR A 25 -0.75 -3.53 -8.92
CA THR A 25 -0.49 -2.27 -8.20
C THR A 25 -1.62 -1.27 -8.43
N ALA A 26 -2.02 -1.04 -9.68
CA ALA A 26 -3.14 -0.15 -10.00
C ALA A 26 -4.43 -0.56 -9.25
N ASP A 27 -4.81 -1.85 -9.34
CA ASP A 27 -5.98 -2.40 -8.65
C ASP A 27 -5.91 -2.16 -7.13
N THR A 28 -4.71 -2.32 -6.55
CA THR A 28 -4.47 -2.07 -5.11
C THR A 28 -4.67 -0.60 -4.76
N LEU A 29 -4.11 0.31 -5.56
CA LEU A 29 -4.19 1.76 -5.31
C LEU A 29 -5.63 2.26 -5.41
N PHE A 30 -6.39 1.85 -6.43
CA PHE A 30 -7.82 2.16 -6.53
C PHE A 30 -8.63 1.58 -5.37
N SER A 31 -8.40 0.31 -5.01
CA SER A 31 -9.10 -0.32 -3.88
C SER A 31 -8.83 0.38 -2.54
N LEU A 32 -7.60 0.88 -2.33
CA LEU A 32 -7.25 1.67 -1.15
C LEU A 32 -7.89 3.05 -1.18
N CYS A 33 -7.94 3.69 -2.35
CA CYS A 33 -8.63 4.96 -2.55
C CYS A 33 -10.09 4.85 -2.13
N ASP A 34 -10.83 3.89 -2.69
CA ASP A 34 -12.24 3.65 -2.38
C ASP A 34 -12.45 3.36 -0.89
N TYR A 35 -11.59 2.52 -0.31
CA TYR A 35 -11.64 2.19 1.11
C TYR A 35 -11.47 3.43 2.00
N PHE A 36 -10.47 4.28 1.74
CA PHE A 36 -10.21 5.44 2.58
C PHE A 36 -11.18 6.59 2.33
N GLN A 37 -11.69 6.77 1.11
CA GLN A 37 -12.80 7.68 0.84
C GLN A 37 -14.03 7.31 1.67
N SER A 38 -14.43 6.03 1.67
CA SER A 38 -15.55 5.57 2.51
C SER A 38 -15.24 5.70 4.01
N LYS A 39 -14.03 5.35 4.44
CA LYS A 39 -13.64 5.45 5.87
C LYS A 39 -13.70 6.87 6.41
N TYR A 40 -13.31 7.85 5.60
CA TYR A 40 -13.26 9.27 5.98
C TYR A 40 -14.40 10.10 5.38
N GLU A 41 -15.48 9.48 4.89
CA GLU A 41 -16.63 10.15 4.27
C GLU A 41 -17.22 11.25 5.18
N SER A 42 -17.31 10.99 6.48
CA SER A 42 -17.79 11.97 7.47
C SER A 42 -16.94 13.26 7.61
N LYS A 43 -15.74 13.29 7.02
CA LYS A 43 -14.87 14.47 6.98
C LYS A 43 -15.22 15.41 5.83
N GLY A 44 -16.03 14.96 4.87
CA GLY A 44 -16.39 15.75 3.68
C GLY A 44 -15.14 16.25 2.96
N ASP A 45 -15.16 17.53 2.57
CA ASP A 45 -14.10 18.18 1.79
C ASP A 45 -12.75 18.31 2.53
N GLU A 46 -12.67 18.01 3.83
CA GLU A 46 -11.39 18.00 4.55
C GLU A 46 -10.49 16.84 4.13
N PHE A 47 -11.07 15.72 3.72
CA PHE A 47 -10.33 14.53 3.31
C PHE A 47 -10.29 14.43 1.79
N PHE A 48 -9.08 14.30 1.25
CA PHE A 48 -8.84 14.13 -0.16
C PHE A 48 -8.15 12.80 -0.43
N ALA A 49 -8.64 12.07 -1.42
CA ALA A 49 -8.05 10.83 -1.90
C ALA A 49 -8.23 10.70 -3.42
N GLU A 50 -7.13 10.52 -4.13
CA GLU A 50 -7.11 10.35 -5.57
C GLU A 50 -6.10 9.28 -5.98
N ALA A 51 -6.55 8.30 -6.76
CA ALA A 51 -5.72 7.25 -7.35
C ALA A 51 -5.64 7.38 -8.87
N ASN A 52 -4.50 6.95 -9.40
CA ASN A 52 -4.30 6.57 -10.79
C ASN A 52 -3.49 5.26 -10.82
N ASP A 53 -3.17 4.78 -12.02
CA ASP A 53 -2.46 3.51 -12.21
C ASP A 53 -1.08 3.44 -11.52
N ASP A 54 -0.46 4.58 -11.24
CA ASP A 54 0.90 4.71 -10.72
C ASP A 54 0.97 5.15 -9.26
N SER A 55 -0.06 5.82 -8.75
CA SER A 55 -0.02 6.47 -7.46
C SER A 55 -1.38 6.65 -6.78
N LEU A 56 -1.34 6.77 -5.46
CA LEU A 56 -2.47 7.20 -4.62
C LEU A 56 -2.00 8.33 -3.72
N THR A 57 -2.69 9.47 -3.79
CA THR A 57 -2.50 10.58 -2.86
C THR A 57 -3.62 10.57 -1.83
N LEU A 58 -3.27 10.67 -0.54
CA LEU A 58 -4.22 10.85 0.56
C LEU A 58 -3.81 12.10 1.34
N SER A 59 -4.73 13.01 1.62
CA SER A 59 -4.43 14.19 2.43
C SER A 59 -5.58 14.67 3.28
N MET A 60 -5.24 15.23 4.46
CA MET A 60 -6.16 15.90 5.37
C MET A 60 -5.36 16.72 6.38
N LYS A 61 -5.89 17.88 6.81
CA LYS A 61 -5.26 18.77 7.82
C LYS A 61 -3.80 19.14 7.51
N GLY A 62 -3.45 19.33 6.24
CA GLY A 62 -2.09 19.67 5.80
C GLY A 62 -1.08 18.52 5.82
N ASN A 63 -1.50 17.30 6.19
CA ASN A 63 -0.69 16.10 6.03
C ASN A 63 -1.00 15.45 4.68
N GLN A 64 0.04 15.03 3.95
CA GLN A 64 -0.10 14.36 2.66
C GLN A 64 0.73 13.09 2.63
N PHE A 65 0.10 12.00 2.21
CA PHE A 65 0.69 10.72 1.94
C PHE A 65 0.70 10.48 0.44
N LEU A 66 1.81 9.94 -0.07
CA LEU A 66 1.92 9.51 -1.46
C LEU A 66 2.32 8.05 -1.51
N LEU A 67 1.47 7.24 -2.10
CA LEU A 67 1.78 5.88 -2.49
C LEU A 67 2.17 5.87 -3.96
N SER A 68 3.24 5.15 -4.30
CA SER A 68 3.73 5.08 -5.67
C SER A 68 4.21 3.68 -6.04
N ARG A 69 3.95 3.29 -7.27
CA ARG A 69 4.49 2.10 -7.93
C ARG A 69 5.99 2.28 -8.18
N GLN A 70 6.80 1.26 -7.86
CA GLN A 70 8.25 1.30 -8.02
C GLN A 70 8.80 0.10 -8.80
N LEU A 71 9.43 0.40 -9.94
CA LEU A 71 10.18 -0.52 -10.79
C LEU A 71 11.68 -0.24 -10.70
N PRO A 72 12.55 -1.24 -10.90
CA PRO A 72 12.23 -2.64 -11.22
C PRO A 72 11.89 -3.49 -9.98
N GLY A 73 11.89 -2.94 -8.77
CA GLY A 73 11.79 -3.72 -7.52
C GLY A 73 10.46 -4.45 -7.29
N HIS A 74 9.42 -4.18 -8.08
CA HIS A 74 8.04 -4.62 -7.86
C HIS A 74 7.54 -4.30 -6.46
N GLN A 75 7.63 -3.02 -6.08
CA GLN A 75 7.22 -2.52 -4.77
C GLN A 75 6.18 -1.42 -4.87
N ILE A 76 5.42 -1.24 -3.80
CA ILE A 76 4.73 0.01 -3.49
C ILE A 76 5.55 0.75 -2.44
N TRP A 77 5.83 2.03 -2.68
CA TRP A 77 6.45 2.90 -1.69
C TRP A 77 5.43 3.87 -1.14
N VAL A 78 5.48 4.12 0.16
CA VAL A 78 4.68 5.13 0.85
C VAL A 78 5.63 6.23 1.33
N SER A 79 5.37 7.46 0.90
CA SER A 79 5.92 8.67 1.52
C SER A 79 4.95 9.12 2.60
N SER A 80 5.37 8.99 3.85
CA SER A 80 4.61 9.36 5.04
C SER A 80 5.23 10.57 5.75
N PRO A 81 4.42 11.56 6.20
CA PRO A 81 4.87 12.62 7.09
C PRO A 81 5.18 12.14 8.52
N VAL A 82 4.75 10.92 8.90
CA VAL A 82 4.97 10.35 10.23
C VAL A 82 6.25 9.51 10.25
N SER A 83 6.38 8.58 9.31
CA SER A 83 7.42 7.54 9.31
C SER A 83 8.44 7.67 8.17
N GLY A 84 8.32 8.67 7.30
CA GLY A 84 9.18 8.84 6.14
C GLY A 84 8.87 7.81 5.04
N SER A 85 9.90 7.18 4.47
CA SER A 85 9.75 6.22 3.36
C SER A 85 9.56 4.80 3.86
N LEU A 86 8.41 4.21 3.52
CA LEU A 86 8.06 2.82 3.78
C LEU A 86 7.95 2.07 2.45
N LYS A 87 8.33 0.80 2.42
CA LYS A 87 8.39 -0.02 1.20
C LYS A 87 7.66 -1.33 1.43
N PHE A 88 6.87 -1.75 0.45
CA PHE A 88 6.04 -2.94 0.54
C PHE A 88 6.31 -3.87 -0.63
N ASP A 89 6.58 -5.13 -0.29
CA ASP A 89 6.71 -6.22 -1.25
C ASP A 89 5.36 -6.94 -1.35
N TYR A 90 5.00 -7.35 -2.57
CA TYR A 90 3.85 -8.24 -2.73
C TYR A 90 4.19 -9.66 -2.28
N ASP A 91 3.31 -10.31 -1.54
CA ASP A 91 3.39 -11.71 -1.15
C ASP A 91 2.32 -12.49 -1.94
N ASN A 92 2.75 -13.43 -2.79
CA ASN A 92 1.85 -14.18 -3.65
C ASN A 92 1.00 -15.22 -2.89
N GLU A 93 1.49 -15.76 -1.78
CA GLU A 93 0.76 -16.76 -0.97
C GLU A 93 -0.32 -16.07 -0.13
N ARG A 94 0.02 -14.92 0.44
CA ARG A 94 -0.90 -14.10 1.25
C ARG A 94 -1.79 -13.20 0.39
N ASN A 95 -1.45 -13.06 -0.89
CA ASN A 95 -2.17 -12.26 -1.89
C ASN A 95 -2.34 -10.78 -1.47
N ASP A 96 -1.33 -10.23 -0.77
CA ASP A 96 -1.33 -8.87 -0.22
C ASP A 96 0.09 -8.29 -0.12
N TRP A 97 0.20 -7.00 0.17
CA TRP A 97 1.44 -6.24 0.28
C TRP A 97 1.91 -6.17 1.73
N PHE A 98 3.16 -6.55 1.98
CA PHE A 98 3.77 -6.57 3.31
C PHE A 98 5.00 -5.69 3.38
N ASP A 99 5.21 -5.08 4.56
CA ASP A 99 6.37 -4.23 4.81
C ASP A 99 7.66 -5.01 4.52
N HIS A 100 8.55 -4.37 3.75
CA HIS A 100 9.80 -4.96 3.32
C HIS A 100 10.69 -5.39 4.49
N LYS A 101 10.63 -4.66 5.61
CA LYS A 101 11.38 -4.91 6.85
C LYS A 101 10.56 -5.68 7.89
N ILE A 102 9.28 -5.34 8.05
CA ILE A 102 8.39 -5.91 9.08
C ILE A 102 7.38 -6.87 8.42
N LYS A 103 7.78 -8.13 8.22
CA LYS A 103 7.05 -9.09 7.36
C LYS A 103 5.61 -9.42 7.76
N ASP A 104 5.19 -9.12 8.99
CA ASP A 104 3.82 -9.36 9.46
C ASP A 104 2.92 -8.11 9.44
N ARG A 105 3.40 -6.98 8.92
CA ARG A 105 2.63 -5.75 8.81
C ARG A 105 2.20 -5.51 7.36
N SER A 106 0.90 -5.60 7.08
CA SER A 106 0.39 -5.33 5.74
C SER A 106 0.31 -3.82 5.44
N LEU A 107 0.28 -3.49 4.15
CA LEU A 107 0.19 -2.12 3.66
C LEU A 107 -1.05 -1.40 4.20
N LYS A 108 -2.22 -2.05 4.17
CA LYS A 108 -3.48 -1.46 4.67
C LYS A 108 -3.46 -1.20 6.18
N VAL A 109 -2.91 -2.12 6.96
CA VAL A 109 -2.75 -1.95 8.42
C VAL A 109 -1.81 -0.79 8.69
N CYS A 110 -0.64 -0.79 8.04
CA CYS A 110 0.32 0.29 8.16
C CYS A 110 -0.30 1.65 7.82
N LEU A 111 -0.93 1.81 6.66
CA LEU A 111 -1.57 3.06 6.27
C LEU A 111 -2.64 3.49 7.27
N THR A 112 -3.43 2.56 7.80
CA THR A 112 -4.44 2.90 8.80
C THR A 112 -3.81 3.53 10.05
N GLU A 113 -2.73 2.95 10.57
CA GLU A 113 -2.02 3.46 11.74
C GLU A 113 -1.36 4.82 11.46
N GLU A 114 -0.76 4.96 10.28
CA GLU A 114 -0.09 6.19 9.84
C GLU A 114 -1.09 7.35 9.68
N LEU A 115 -2.22 7.11 9.01
CA LEU A 115 -3.29 8.09 8.83
C LEU A 115 -3.92 8.47 10.17
N GLN A 116 -4.20 7.50 11.05
CA GLN A 116 -4.72 7.77 12.39
C GLN A 116 -3.77 8.68 13.19
N THR A 117 -2.47 8.42 13.09
CA THR A 117 -1.44 9.23 13.76
C THR A 117 -1.38 10.65 13.20
N ALA A 118 -1.34 10.80 11.87
CA ALA A 118 -1.23 12.12 11.23
C ALA A 118 -2.50 12.96 11.36
N PHE A 119 -3.67 12.32 11.30
CA PHE A 119 -4.96 12.98 11.27
C PHE A 119 -5.57 13.19 12.66
N GLY A 120 -5.11 12.42 13.65
CA GLY A 120 -5.59 12.46 15.02
C GLY A 120 -7.04 12.00 15.16
N CYS A 121 -7.47 11.02 14.36
CA CYS A 121 -8.82 10.46 14.38
C CYS A 121 -8.86 8.99 13.95
#